data_AF-A0A3C1LEH0-F1
#
_entry.id   AF-A0A3C1LEH0-F1
#
_cell.length_a   1.000
_cell.length_b   1.000
_cell.length_c   1.000
_cell.angle_alpha   90.00
_cell.angle_beta   90.00
_cell.angle_gamma   90.00
#
_symmetry.space_group_name_H-M   'P 1'
#
loop_
_entity.id
_entity.type
_entity.pdbx_description
1 polymer ?
#
loop_
_entity_poly.entity_id
_entity_poly.type
_entity_poly.pdbx_seq_one_letter_code
_entity_poly.pdbx_strand_id
1 'polypeptide(L)'
;MQLNINNTIVSIPTTLAEITLGQRIAFFEQYGKALDAKLKNIQATEEDELKLIALDMLADERAIATLAFYSGLTVEEVTKYVPAEYVLIIDAVIQDLLTQEETTLTAERTIVFDNEEWHLQPTVISRSHPLTAGEYVDAKQIIKDLITEERSSYEVLHRLACIFLRKYQEPYNPLFVEAENERYQKLLQLPLDAALQVGFFLNNWIQAFKTHSAALNLPEVSQEET
;
A
#
# COMPACT_ATOMS: atom_id res chain seq x y z
N MET A 1 -1.99 -20.41 -4.90
CA MET A 1 -2.61 -21.42 -5.82
C MET A 1 -1.70 -21.69 -7.01
N GLN A 2 -1.60 -22.93 -7.50
CA GLN A 2 -0.90 -23.24 -8.75
C GLN A 2 -1.88 -23.46 -9.90
N LEU A 3 -1.63 -22.84 -11.05
CA LEU A 3 -2.41 -23.04 -12.27
C LEU A 3 -1.51 -23.59 -13.36
N ASN A 4 -2.05 -24.50 -14.18
CA ASN A 4 -1.38 -24.95 -15.39
C ASN A 4 -1.91 -24.14 -16.58
N ILE A 5 -1.09 -23.22 -17.09
CA ILE A 5 -1.39 -22.42 -18.28
C ILE A 5 -0.41 -22.84 -19.36
N ASN A 6 -0.89 -23.43 -20.46
CA ASN A 6 -0.05 -23.88 -21.58
C ASN A 6 1.17 -24.75 -21.17
N ASN A 7 0.97 -25.74 -20.29
CA ASN A 7 2.02 -26.60 -19.73
C ASN A 7 3.05 -25.86 -18.85
N THR A 8 2.76 -24.63 -18.45
CA THR A 8 3.55 -23.86 -17.47
C THR A 8 2.79 -23.80 -16.16
N ILE A 9 3.42 -24.26 -15.08
CA ILE A 9 2.86 -24.12 -13.74
C ILE A 9 3.17 -22.71 -13.26
N VAL A 10 2.13 -21.90 -13.09
CA VAL A 10 2.23 -20.54 -12.56
C VAL A 10 1.68 -20.50 -11.15
N SER A 11 2.33 -19.74 -10.27
CA SER A 11 1.89 -19.55 -8.89
C SER A 11 1.14 -18.22 -8.78
N ILE A 12 -0.13 -18.29 -8.44
CA ILE A 12 -0.98 -17.13 -8.17
C ILE A 12 -1.10 -16.95 -6.66
N PRO A 13 -0.86 -15.73 -6.14
CA PRO A 13 -1.06 -15.45 -4.73
C PRO A 13 -2.48 -15.78 -4.28
N THR A 14 -2.58 -16.42 -3.13
CA THR A 14 -3.83 -16.81 -2.46
C THR A 14 -4.00 -16.17 -1.09
N THR A 15 -2.99 -15.45 -0.62
CA THR A 15 -2.99 -14.67 0.63
C THR A 15 -2.18 -13.40 0.42
N LEU A 16 -2.38 -12.36 1.24
CA LEU A 16 -1.51 -11.17 1.15
C LEU A 16 -0.08 -11.44 1.61
N ALA A 17 0.14 -12.47 2.43
CA ALA A 17 1.48 -12.92 2.81
C ALA A 17 2.32 -13.40 1.60
N GLU A 18 1.66 -13.85 0.53
CA GLU A 18 2.30 -14.29 -0.72
C GLU A 18 2.57 -13.12 -1.69
N ILE A 19 2.09 -11.91 -1.38
CA ILE A 19 2.32 -10.70 -2.17
C ILE A 19 3.31 -9.83 -1.39
N THR A 20 4.44 -9.51 -2.00
CA THR A 20 5.38 -8.55 -1.41
C THR A 20 4.93 -7.12 -1.69
N LEU A 21 5.28 -6.19 -0.80
CA LEU A 21 5.03 -4.76 -1.01
C LEU A 21 5.68 -4.25 -2.31
N GLY A 22 6.87 -4.74 -2.64
CA GLY A 22 7.57 -4.45 -3.88
C GLY A 22 6.82 -4.95 -5.12
N GLN A 23 6.24 -6.15 -5.09
CA GLN A 23 5.37 -6.63 -6.17
C GLN A 23 4.16 -5.71 -6.36
N ARG A 24 3.56 -5.23 -5.27
CA ARG A 24 2.41 -4.32 -5.36
C ARG A 24 2.79 -2.96 -5.96
N ILE A 25 3.92 -2.41 -5.56
CA ILE A 25 4.47 -1.17 -6.14
C ILE A 25 4.77 -1.38 -7.63
N ALA A 26 5.45 -2.47 -7.99
CA ALA A 26 5.80 -2.78 -9.37
C ALA A 26 4.55 -2.96 -10.26
N PHE A 27 3.50 -3.63 -9.76
CA PHE A 27 2.22 -3.71 -10.46
C PHE A 27 1.62 -2.33 -10.72
N PHE A 28 1.64 -1.45 -9.72
CA PHE A 28 1.08 -0.11 -9.85
C PHE A 28 1.86 0.74 -10.87
N GLU A 29 3.18 0.64 -10.86
CA GLU A 29 4.05 1.31 -11.84
C GLU A 29 3.82 0.78 -13.26
N GLN A 30 3.70 -0.55 -13.42
CA GLN A 30 3.57 -1.18 -14.72
C GLN A 30 2.17 -1.00 -15.33
N TYR A 31 1.11 -1.08 -14.52
CA TYR A 31 -0.28 -1.10 -14.98
C TYR A 31 -1.18 -0.09 -14.25
N GLY A 32 -1.02 0.06 -12.93
CA GLY A 32 -1.92 0.85 -12.08
C GLY A 32 -2.08 2.31 -12.50
N LYS A 33 -0.98 3.02 -12.80
CA LYS A 33 -1.05 4.44 -13.25
C LYS A 33 -1.92 4.64 -14.49
N ALA A 34 -1.80 3.74 -15.46
CA ALA A 34 -2.58 3.80 -16.69
C ALA A 34 -4.07 3.47 -16.44
N LEU A 35 -4.34 2.48 -15.58
CA LEU A 35 -5.69 2.10 -15.17
C LEU A 35 -6.37 3.25 -14.41
N ASP A 36 -5.68 3.92 -13.50
CA ASP A 36 -6.21 5.06 -12.74
C ASP A 36 -6.51 6.26 -13.65
N ALA A 37 -5.63 6.53 -14.61
CA ALA A 37 -5.87 7.57 -15.61
C ALA A 37 -7.12 7.26 -16.47
N LYS A 38 -7.28 6.00 -16.90
CA LYS A 38 -8.50 5.55 -17.60
C LYS A 38 -9.74 5.69 -16.73
N LEU A 39 -9.67 5.29 -15.45
CA LEU A 39 -10.78 5.40 -14.51
C LEU A 39 -11.21 6.87 -14.34
N LYS A 40 -10.27 7.80 -14.14
CA LYS A 40 -10.55 9.24 -14.06
C LYS A 40 -11.28 9.74 -15.32
N ASN A 41 -10.84 9.31 -16.51
CA ASN A 41 -11.49 9.69 -17.77
C ASN A 41 -12.92 9.11 -17.89
N ILE A 42 -13.12 7.86 -17.49
CA ILE A 42 -14.43 7.21 -17.48
C ILE A 42 -15.37 7.91 -16.49
N GLN A 43 -14.86 8.27 -15.30
CA GLN A 43 -15.64 8.99 -14.29
C GLN A 43 -16.12 10.36 -14.76
N ALA A 44 -15.33 11.05 -15.59
CA ALA A 44 -15.67 12.33 -16.20
C ALA A 44 -16.67 12.23 -17.36
N THR A 45 -17.04 11.02 -17.80
CA THR A 45 -18.06 10.82 -18.83
C THR A 45 -19.45 11.05 -18.25
N GLU A 46 -20.24 11.92 -18.89
CA GLU A 46 -21.59 12.30 -18.43
C GLU A 46 -22.67 11.26 -18.81
N GLU A 47 -22.42 10.44 -19.84
CA GLU A 47 -23.38 9.44 -20.32
C GLU A 47 -23.24 8.13 -19.54
N ASP A 48 -24.25 7.83 -18.71
CA ASP A 48 -24.23 6.70 -17.77
C ASP A 48 -24.09 5.33 -18.47
N GLU A 49 -24.71 5.14 -19.64
CA GLU A 49 -24.64 3.87 -20.38
C GLU A 49 -23.22 3.61 -20.92
N LEU A 50 -22.61 4.62 -21.54
CA LEU A 50 -21.22 4.53 -22.01
C LEU A 50 -20.24 4.35 -20.86
N LYS A 51 -20.50 5.02 -19.74
CA LYS A 51 -19.71 4.88 -18.51
C LYS A 51 -19.74 3.44 -17.99
N LEU A 52 -20.92 2.81 -17.97
CA LEU A 52 -21.07 1.44 -17.48
C LEU A 52 -20.33 0.43 -18.36
N ILE A 53 -20.42 0.57 -19.69
CA ILE A 53 -19.66 -0.26 -20.64
C ILE A 53 -18.14 -0.05 -20.45
N ALA A 54 -17.70 1.20 -20.30
CA ALA A 54 -16.29 1.50 -20.14
C ALA A 54 -15.72 1.00 -18.81
N LEU A 55 -16.52 0.99 -17.73
CA LEU A 55 -16.14 0.40 -16.44
C LEU A 55 -15.97 -1.12 -16.54
N ASP A 56 -16.84 -1.79 -17.28
CA ASP A 56 -16.75 -3.24 -17.53
C ASP A 56 -15.46 -3.58 -18.30
N MET A 57 -15.18 -2.85 -19.39
CA MET A 57 -13.94 -3.00 -20.15
C MET A 57 -12.68 -2.71 -19.31
N LEU A 58 -12.73 -1.71 -18.43
CA LEU A 58 -11.62 -1.43 -17.52
C LEU A 58 -11.40 -2.56 -16.51
N ALA A 59 -12.47 -3.20 -16.03
CA ALA A 59 -12.38 -4.35 -15.14
C ALA A 59 -11.70 -5.53 -15.85
N ASP A 60 -12.05 -5.79 -17.11
CA ASP A 60 -11.40 -6.82 -17.94
C ASP A 60 -9.90 -6.53 -18.15
N GLU A 61 -9.55 -5.29 -18.51
CA GLU A 61 -8.16 -4.88 -18.67
C GLU A 61 -7.36 -5.06 -17.37
N ARG A 62 -7.94 -4.70 -16.23
CA ARG A 62 -7.33 -4.90 -14.92
C ARG A 62 -7.13 -6.39 -14.65
N ALA A 63 -8.14 -7.21 -14.90
CA ALA A 63 -8.07 -8.65 -14.63
C ALA A 63 -6.97 -9.33 -15.47
N ILE A 64 -6.85 -8.96 -16.75
CA ILE A 64 -5.78 -9.43 -17.63
C ILE A 64 -4.42 -8.97 -17.11
N ALA A 65 -4.28 -7.70 -16.72
CA ALA A 65 -3.03 -7.16 -16.19
C ALA A 65 -2.62 -7.83 -14.88
N THR A 66 -3.57 -8.06 -13.97
CA THR A 66 -3.36 -8.78 -12.70
C THR A 66 -2.79 -10.16 -12.97
N LEU A 67 -3.43 -10.93 -13.85
CA LEU A 67 -2.96 -12.26 -14.18
C LEU A 67 -1.60 -12.24 -14.86
N ALA A 68 -1.41 -11.39 -15.87
CA ALA A 68 -0.14 -11.25 -16.59
C ALA A 68 1.01 -10.97 -15.61
N PHE A 69 0.82 -10.01 -14.70
CA PHE A 69 1.83 -9.64 -13.72
C PHE A 69 2.22 -10.79 -12.78
N TYR A 70 1.25 -11.43 -12.12
CA TYR A 70 1.56 -12.45 -11.11
C TYR A 70 1.95 -13.80 -11.72
N SER A 71 1.49 -14.10 -12.92
CA SER A 71 1.88 -15.33 -13.63
C SER A 71 3.20 -15.21 -14.40
N GLY A 72 3.70 -13.98 -14.61
CA GLY A 72 4.86 -13.70 -15.46
C GLY A 72 4.58 -13.81 -16.97
N LEU A 73 3.32 -13.96 -17.36
CA LEU A 73 2.89 -13.95 -18.76
C LEU A 73 2.77 -12.53 -19.29
N THR A 74 2.85 -12.36 -20.60
CA THR A 74 2.48 -11.10 -21.26
C THR A 74 0.97 -10.93 -21.33
N VAL A 75 0.51 -9.68 -21.43
CA VAL A 75 -0.91 -9.36 -21.67
C VAL A 75 -1.44 -10.09 -22.91
N GLU A 76 -0.65 -10.15 -23.99
CA GLU A 76 -1.03 -10.84 -25.23
C GLU A 76 -1.21 -12.35 -25.02
N GLU A 77 -0.31 -12.99 -24.26
CA GLU A 77 -0.43 -14.42 -23.94
C GLU A 77 -1.67 -14.71 -23.09
N VAL A 78 -1.97 -13.85 -22.11
CA VAL A 78 -3.18 -13.99 -21.30
C VAL A 78 -4.42 -13.87 -22.17
N THR A 79 -4.52 -12.82 -22.99
CA THR A 79 -5.68 -12.59 -23.86
C THR A 79 -5.90 -13.71 -24.87
N LYS A 80 -4.83 -14.32 -25.38
CA LYS A 80 -4.92 -15.30 -26.46
C LYS A 80 -5.11 -16.73 -25.97
N TYR A 81 -4.54 -17.09 -24.83
CA TYR A 81 -4.42 -18.48 -24.41
C TYR A 81 -5.10 -18.81 -23.08
N VAL A 82 -5.42 -17.82 -22.26
CA VAL A 82 -6.08 -18.07 -20.97
C VAL A 82 -7.59 -17.93 -21.14
N PRO A 83 -8.38 -18.95 -20.76
CA PRO A 83 -9.83 -18.82 -20.69
C PRO A 83 -10.27 -17.65 -19.81
N ALA A 84 -11.18 -16.81 -20.31
CA ALA A 84 -11.65 -15.60 -19.62
C ALA A 84 -12.16 -15.86 -18.20
N GLU A 85 -12.81 -17.00 -17.96
CA GLU A 85 -13.26 -17.43 -16.63
C GLU A 85 -12.12 -17.46 -15.60
N TYR A 86 -10.95 -17.99 -15.98
CA TYR A 86 -9.81 -18.02 -15.07
C TYR A 86 -9.26 -16.62 -14.78
N VAL A 87 -9.25 -15.75 -15.79
CA VAL A 87 -8.80 -14.36 -15.64
C VAL A 87 -9.68 -13.63 -14.61
N LEU A 88 -11.00 -13.75 -14.74
CA LEU A 88 -11.97 -13.11 -13.85
C LEU A 88 -11.94 -13.69 -12.43
N ILE A 89 -11.82 -15.01 -12.28
CA ILE A 89 -11.71 -15.65 -10.95
C ILE A 89 -10.46 -15.18 -10.23
N ILE A 90 -9.32 -15.10 -10.93
CA ILE A 90 -8.06 -14.69 -10.32
C ILE A 90 -8.11 -13.22 -9.91
N ASP A 91 -8.62 -12.33 -10.76
CA ASP A 91 -8.81 -10.93 -10.36
C ASP A 91 -9.73 -10.83 -9.15
N ALA A 92 -10.87 -11.53 -9.16
CA ALA A 92 -11.79 -11.53 -8.02
C ALA A 92 -11.12 -11.99 -6.72
N VAL A 93 -10.30 -13.06 -6.76
CA VAL A 93 -9.54 -13.51 -5.58
C VAL A 93 -8.57 -12.45 -5.10
N ILE A 94 -7.78 -11.85 -6.00
CA ILE A 94 -6.80 -10.82 -5.61
C ILE A 94 -7.50 -9.56 -5.08
N GLN A 95 -8.60 -9.12 -5.69
CA GLN A 95 -9.37 -7.98 -5.21
C GLN A 95 -10.01 -8.28 -3.84
N ASP A 96 -10.55 -9.47 -3.66
CA ASP A 96 -11.14 -9.90 -2.40
C ASP A 96 -10.09 -9.93 -1.27
N LEU A 97 -8.87 -10.43 -1.54
CA LEU A 97 -7.75 -10.36 -0.61
C LEU A 97 -7.43 -8.91 -0.21
N LEU A 98 -7.37 -7.99 -1.17
CA LEU A 98 -7.11 -6.58 -0.91
C LEU A 98 -8.25 -5.90 -0.13
N THR A 99 -9.49 -6.37 -0.29
CA THR A 99 -10.68 -5.74 0.31
C THR A 99 -11.04 -6.31 1.69
N GLN A 100 -10.92 -7.64 1.89
CA GLN A 100 -11.29 -8.30 3.15
C GLN A 100 -10.32 -7.96 4.29
N GLU A 101 -9.05 -7.73 3.99
CA GLU A 101 -8.06 -7.39 5.01
C GLU A 101 -8.19 -5.97 5.57
N GLU A 102 -8.92 -5.07 4.87
CA GLU A 102 -9.23 -3.76 5.45
C GLU A 102 -10.11 -3.86 6.71
N THR A 103 -10.84 -4.96 6.87
CA THR A 103 -11.84 -5.13 7.94
C THR A 103 -11.41 -6.06 9.07
N THR A 104 -10.33 -6.84 8.87
CA THR A 104 -9.94 -7.93 9.79
C THR A 104 -8.56 -7.76 10.42
N LEU A 105 -7.69 -6.91 9.85
CA LEU A 105 -6.35 -6.68 10.40
C LEU A 105 -6.41 -5.91 11.73
N THR A 106 -5.92 -6.53 12.79
CA THR A 106 -5.53 -5.84 14.02
C THR A 106 -4.06 -5.45 13.89
N ALA A 107 -3.72 -4.22 14.27
CA ALA A 107 -2.33 -3.79 14.26
C ALA A 107 -1.56 -4.56 15.34
N GLU A 108 -0.86 -5.63 14.96
CA GLU A 108 0.06 -6.32 15.85
C GLU A 108 1.34 -5.48 15.98
N ARG A 109 1.83 -5.32 17.21
CA ARG A 109 3.03 -4.50 17.45
C ARG A 109 4.32 -5.22 17.06
N THR A 110 4.27 -6.52 16.83
CA THR A 110 5.43 -7.34 16.49
C THR A 110 5.11 -8.15 15.25
N ILE A 111 6.01 -8.11 14.28
CA ILE A 111 5.92 -8.78 13.00
C ILE A 111 7.15 -9.67 12.85
N VAL A 112 6.97 -10.93 12.49
CA VAL A 112 8.09 -11.83 12.13
C VAL A 112 8.33 -11.71 10.63
N PHE A 113 9.51 -11.22 10.26
CA PHE A 113 9.91 -11.04 8.86
C PHE A 113 11.37 -11.43 8.67
N ASP A 114 11.63 -12.27 7.66
CA ASP A 114 12.96 -12.83 7.37
C ASP A 114 13.60 -13.57 8.56
N ASN A 115 12.77 -14.33 9.30
CA ASN A 115 13.14 -15.00 10.56
C ASN A 115 13.63 -14.05 11.68
N GLU A 116 13.34 -12.75 11.57
CA GLU A 116 13.68 -11.74 12.56
C GLU A 116 12.40 -11.12 13.14
N GLU A 117 12.43 -10.74 14.41
CA GLU A 117 11.35 -9.95 15.03
C GLU A 117 11.54 -8.47 14.74
N TRP A 118 10.50 -7.87 14.18
CA TRP A 118 10.39 -6.45 13.93
C TRP A 118 9.25 -5.88 14.76
N HIS A 119 9.41 -4.65 15.24
CA HIS A 119 8.43 -4.01 16.09
C HIS A 119 7.98 -2.68 15.49
N LEU A 120 6.66 -2.49 15.46
CA LEU A 120 6.05 -1.20 15.19
C LEU A 120 6.34 -0.25 16.34
N GLN A 121 7.05 0.81 16.01
CA GLN A 121 7.49 1.78 17.00
C GLN A 121 6.32 2.66 17.43
N PRO A 122 6.13 2.85 18.74
CA PRO A 122 5.06 3.68 19.23
C PRO A 122 5.22 5.10 18.70
N THR A 123 4.11 5.67 18.23
CA THR A 123 4.04 7.02 17.67
C THR A 123 3.78 8.08 18.74
N VAL A 124 3.76 7.67 20.01
CA VAL A 124 3.59 8.55 21.18
C VAL A 124 4.96 9.03 21.63
N ILE A 125 5.14 10.35 21.70
CA ILE A 125 6.31 10.95 22.32
C ILE A 125 6.18 10.75 23.84
N SER A 126 6.88 9.76 24.39
CA SER A 126 6.94 9.53 25.83
C SER A 126 8.40 9.44 26.30
N ARG A 127 8.63 9.67 27.60
CA ARG A 127 9.96 9.53 28.20
C ARG A 127 10.47 8.09 28.17
N SER A 128 9.59 7.10 28.04
CA SER A 128 9.93 5.67 28.00
C SER A 128 10.18 5.15 26.57
N HIS A 129 9.58 5.79 25.56
CA HIS A 129 9.73 5.42 24.15
C HIS A 129 9.89 6.71 23.31
N PRO A 130 11.12 7.24 23.19
CA PRO A 130 11.31 8.51 22.50
C PRO A 130 11.25 8.26 20.99
N LEU A 131 10.10 8.56 20.37
CA LEU A 131 10.11 9.02 18.99
C LEU A 131 10.99 10.27 18.92
N THR A 132 12.08 10.20 18.18
CA THR A 132 13.00 11.31 17.95
C THR A 132 12.31 12.38 17.12
N ALA A 133 12.72 13.64 17.29
CA ALA A 133 12.19 14.74 16.50
C ALA A 133 12.43 14.54 14.99
N GLY A 134 13.54 13.90 14.61
CA GLY A 134 13.86 13.53 13.23
C GLY A 134 12.84 12.56 12.64
N GLU A 135 12.53 11.46 13.33
CA GLU A 135 11.50 10.50 12.91
C GLU A 135 10.14 11.16 12.68
N TYR A 136 9.77 12.06 13.57
CA TYR A 136 8.50 12.78 13.49
C TYR A 136 8.44 13.73 12.29
N VAL A 137 9.54 14.44 12.00
CA VAL A 137 9.64 15.33 10.83
C VAL A 137 9.61 14.54 9.53
N ASP A 138 10.38 13.46 9.43
CA ASP A 138 10.43 12.62 8.24
C ASP A 138 9.09 11.94 7.97
N ALA A 139 8.44 11.39 9.00
CA ALA A 139 7.12 10.80 8.86
C ALA A 139 6.09 11.82 8.38
N LYS A 140 6.15 13.06 8.89
CA LYS A 140 5.29 14.15 8.42
C LYS A 140 5.55 14.51 6.97
N GLN A 141 6.82 14.59 6.57
CA GLN A 141 7.17 14.91 5.20
C GLN A 141 6.69 13.81 4.25
N ILE A 142 6.86 12.53 4.61
CA ILE A 142 6.37 11.39 3.82
C ILE A 142 4.84 11.41 3.68
N ILE A 143 4.10 11.71 4.75
CA ILE A 143 2.64 11.83 4.69
C ILE A 143 2.23 13.06 3.87
N LYS A 144 2.97 14.16 3.97
CA LYS A 144 2.74 15.33 3.12
C LYS A 144 2.96 14.97 1.66
N ASP A 145 4.05 14.27 1.33
CA ASP A 145 4.35 13.78 -0.02
C ASP A 145 3.20 12.91 -0.54
N LEU A 146 2.58 12.04 0.28
CA LEU A 146 1.37 11.28 -0.10
C LEU A 146 0.19 12.18 -0.48
N ILE A 147 -0.01 13.27 0.27
CA ILE A 147 -1.15 14.17 0.08
C ILE A 147 -0.90 15.09 -1.13
N THR A 148 0.36 15.44 -1.41
CA THR A 148 0.71 16.47 -2.41
C THR A 148 1.25 15.91 -3.71
N GLU A 149 1.86 14.72 -3.72
CA GLU A 149 2.44 14.08 -4.89
C GLU A 149 1.53 12.89 -5.28
N GLU A 150 1.27 12.69 -6.58
CA GLU A 150 0.53 11.52 -7.11
C GLU A 150 1.35 10.21 -6.97
N ARG A 151 2.03 10.01 -5.84
CA ARG A 151 2.72 8.77 -5.51
C ARG A 151 1.72 7.70 -5.14
N SER A 152 2.08 6.45 -5.44
CA SER A 152 1.24 5.32 -5.04
C SER A 152 1.18 5.24 -3.51
N SER A 153 0.00 4.93 -2.97
CA SER A 153 -0.17 4.72 -1.53
C SER A 153 0.78 3.65 -0.97
N TYR A 154 1.17 2.69 -1.81
CA TYR A 154 2.09 1.60 -1.46
C TYR A 154 3.56 2.03 -1.40
N GLU A 155 4.02 2.96 -2.23
CA GLU A 155 5.36 3.55 -2.11
C GLU A 155 5.52 4.32 -0.80
N VAL A 156 4.48 5.06 -0.43
CA VAL A 156 4.45 5.77 0.83
C VAL A 156 4.43 4.78 1.98
N LEU A 157 3.62 3.71 1.89
CA LEU A 157 3.60 2.63 2.87
C LEU A 157 4.99 2.00 3.06
N HIS A 158 5.74 1.81 1.97
CA HIS A 158 7.09 1.27 2.02
C HIS A 158 8.07 2.18 2.76
N ARG A 159 8.08 3.48 2.45
CA ARG A 159 8.91 4.46 3.17
C ARG A 159 8.55 4.53 4.65
N LEU A 160 7.26 4.43 4.97
CA LEU A 160 6.79 4.41 6.35
C LEU A 160 7.21 3.13 7.08
N ALA A 161 7.15 1.97 6.42
CA ALA A 161 7.68 0.71 6.96
C ALA A 161 9.18 0.85 7.27
N CYS A 162 9.96 1.52 6.41
CA CYS A 162 11.39 1.76 6.64
C CYS A 162 11.70 2.57 7.91
N ILE A 163 10.76 3.40 8.36
CA ILE A 163 10.95 4.23 9.56
C ILE A 163 10.39 3.54 10.81
N PHE A 164 9.15 3.05 10.71
CA PHE A 164 8.39 2.61 11.87
C PHE A 164 8.54 1.13 12.20
N LEU A 165 8.93 0.31 11.23
CA LEU A 165 9.21 -1.11 11.45
C LEU A 165 10.71 -1.26 11.76
N ARG A 166 11.04 -1.48 13.02
CA ARG A 166 12.44 -1.55 13.51
C ARG A 166 12.72 -2.80 14.30
N LYS A 167 13.97 -3.27 14.26
CA LYS A 167 14.43 -4.33 15.16
C LYS A 167 14.50 -3.83 16.60
N TYR A 168 14.55 -4.76 17.56
CA TYR A 168 14.68 -4.42 18.97
C TYR A 168 15.88 -3.49 19.22
N GLN A 169 15.62 -2.35 19.89
CA GLN A 169 16.60 -1.30 20.20
C GLN A 169 17.30 -0.64 19.00
N GLU A 170 16.80 -0.83 17.79
CA GLU A 170 17.39 -0.19 16.63
C GLU A 170 17.10 1.33 16.61
N PRO A 171 18.15 2.18 16.58
CA PRO A 171 17.96 3.62 16.50
C PRO A 171 17.42 4.00 15.13
N TYR A 172 16.67 5.11 15.09
CA TYR A 172 16.30 5.70 13.81
C TYR A 172 17.52 6.23 13.05
N ASN A 173 17.45 6.09 11.74
CA ASN A 173 18.40 6.67 10.80
C ASN A 173 17.61 7.24 9.61
N PRO A 174 17.79 8.52 9.25
CA PRO A 174 17.13 9.11 8.09
C PRO A 174 17.49 8.41 6.77
N LEU A 175 18.65 7.74 6.70
CA LEU A 175 19.08 7.00 5.51
C LEU A 175 18.23 5.74 5.23
N PHE A 176 17.33 5.33 6.13
CA PHE A 176 16.50 4.14 5.94
C PHE A 176 15.56 4.24 4.72
N VAL A 177 15.22 5.45 4.28
CA VAL A 177 14.34 5.67 3.12
C VAL A 177 15.10 5.89 1.82
N GLU A 178 16.43 5.82 1.83
CA GLU A 178 17.27 5.96 0.64
C GLU A 178 17.29 4.65 -0.15
N ALA A 179 17.18 4.74 -1.48
CA ALA A 179 17.03 3.56 -2.34
C ALA A 179 18.26 2.63 -2.30
N GLU A 180 19.45 3.18 -2.09
CA GLU A 180 20.70 2.44 -1.95
C GLU A 180 20.84 1.73 -0.60
N ASN A 181 19.96 2.01 0.37
CA ASN A 181 20.01 1.42 1.69
C ASN A 181 19.53 -0.04 1.68
N GLU A 182 20.26 -0.92 2.37
CA GLU A 182 19.90 -2.33 2.50
C GLU A 182 18.50 -2.52 3.12
N ARG A 183 18.12 -1.70 4.11
CA ARG A 183 16.77 -1.74 4.69
C ARG A 183 15.71 -1.45 3.65
N TYR A 184 15.91 -0.43 2.82
CA TYR A 184 14.94 -0.03 1.81
C TYR A 184 14.65 -1.21 0.87
N GLN A 185 15.71 -1.84 0.36
CA GLN A 185 15.60 -3.03 -0.50
C GLN A 185 14.99 -4.23 0.22
N LYS A 186 15.39 -4.47 1.48
CA LYS A 186 14.86 -5.57 2.28
C LYS A 186 13.36 -5.44 2.51
N LEU A 187 12.87 -4.24 2.83
CA LEU A 187 11.45 -4.00 3.10
C LEU A 187 10.58 -3.93 1.83
N LEU A 188 11.15 -3.92 0.63
CA LEU A 188 10.38 -4.23 -0.58
C LEU A 188 9.91 -5.68 -0.60
N GLN A 189 10.62 -6.59 0.09
CA GLN A 189 10.22 -7.99 0.23
C GLN A 189 9.25 -8.22 1.39
N LEU A 190 8.84 -7.16 2.11
CA LEU A 190 7.89 -7.28 3.21
C LEU A 190 6.55 -7.83 2.66
N PRO A 191 6.03 -8.91 3.26
CA PRO A 191 4.69 -9.40 2.94
C PRO A 191 3.63 -8.30 3.09
N LEU A 192 2.62 -8.28 2.21
CA LEU A 192 1.69 -7.17 2.11
C LEU A 192 0.75 -7.08 3.32
N ASP A 193 0.40 -8.20 3.95
CA ASP A 193 -0.33 -8.25 5.22
C ASP A 193 0.44 -7.50 6.34
N ALA A 194 1.74 -7.78 6.47
CA ALA A 194 2.62 -7.09 7.41
C ALA A 194 2.77 -5.60 7.07
N ALA A 195 2.89 -5.26 5.78
CA ALA A 195 2.92 -3.88 5.33
C ALA A 195 1.62 -3.13 5.67
N LEU A 196 0.46 -3.75 5.46
CA LEU A 196 -0.84 -3.14 5.77
C LEU A 196 -1.03 -2.92 7.27
N GLN A 197 -0.48 -3.76 8.14
CA GLN A 197 -0.47 -3.50 9.58
C GLN A 197 0.26 -2.19 9.93
N VAL A 198 1.36 -1.88 9.23
CA VAL A 198 2.05 -0.58 9.33
C VAL A 198 1.09 0.55 8.88
N GLY A 199 0.38 0.35 7.78
CA GLY A 199 -0.59 1.30 7.25
C GLY A 199 -1.74 1.59 8.22
N PHE A 200 -2.32 0.55 8.83
CA PHE A 200 -3.36 0.67 9.85
C PHE A 200 -2.88 1.40 11.09
N PHE A 201 -1.70 1.05 11.58
CA PHE A 201 -1.06 1.73 12.70
C PHE A 201 -0.92 3.23 12.42
N LEU A 202 -0.55 3.60 11.19
CA LEU A 202 -0.36 5.00 10.79
C LEU A 202 -1.65 5.73 10.49
N ASN A 203 -2.68 5.07 9.93
CA ASN A 203 -4.00 5.68 9.79
C ASN A 203 -4.59 5.99 11.18
N ASN A 204 -4.50 5.06 12.13
CA ASN A 204 -4.89 5.29 13.52
C ASN A 204 -4.11 6.47 14.13
N TRP A 205 -2.83 6.62 13.79
CA TRP A 205 -2.04 7.76 14.22
C TRP A 205 -2.47 9.08 13.56
N ILE A 206 -2.72 9.10 12.25
CA ILE A 206 -3.22 10.26 11.51
C ILE A 206 -4.57 10.70 12.07
N GLN A 207 -5.48 9.76 12.36
CA GLN A 207 -6.77 10.05 12.98
C GLN A 207 -6.59 10.62 14.39
N ALA A 208 -5.76 9.99 15.23
CA ALA A 208 -5.44 10.50 16.56
C ALA A 208 -4.85 11.92 16.51
N PHE A 209 -3.99 12.20 15.52
CA PHE A 209 -3.41 13.51 15.26
C PHE A 209 -4.46 14.53 14.77
N LYS A 210 -5.35 14.16 13.85
CA LYS A 210 -6.45 15.03 13.39
C LYS A 210 -7.35 15.42 14.57
N THR A 211 -7.70 14.47 15.43
CA THR A 211 -8.49 14.73 16.65
C THR A 211 -7.75 15.65 17.62
N HIS A 212 -6.46 15.43 17.86
CA HIS A 212 -5.66 16.29 18.75
C HIS A 212 -5.38 17.68 18.16
N SER A 213 -5.13 17.78 16.86
CA SER A 213 -4.88 19.06 16.18
C SER A 213 -6.15 19.90 16.09
N ALA A 214 -7.32 19.27 15.88
CA ALA A 214 -8.61 19.96 15.97
C ALA A 214 -8.89 20.48 17.39
N ALA A 215 -8.44 19.75 18.43
CA ALA A 215 -8.51 20.20 19.82
C ALA A 215 -7.49 21.29 20.18
N LEU A 216 -6.43 21.45 19.38
CA LEU A 216 -5.39 22.49 19.50
C LEU A 216 -5.71 23.78 18.71
N ASN A 217 -6.84 23.83 17.99
CA ASN A 217 -7.41 25.09 17.53
C ASN A 217 -7.89 25.88 18.75
N LEU A 218 -6.96 26.61 19.36
CA LEU A 218 -7.20 27.54 20.45
C LEU A 218 -8.29 28.55 20.03
N PRO A 219 -9.22 28.93 20.92
CA PRO A 219 -10.11 30.04 20.64
C PRO A 219 -9.27 31.28 20.33
N GLU A 220 -9.69 32.04 19.29
CA GLU A 220 -9.06 33.30 18.94
C GLU A 220 -8.93 34.16 20.20
N VAL A 221 -7.69 34.56 20.51
CA VAL A 221 -7.46 35.55 21.56
C VAL A 221 -8.01 36.86 21.03
N SER A 222 -9.24 37.18 21.40
CA SER A 222 -9.82 38.51 21.23
C SER A 222 -8.92 39.49 21.97
N GLN A 223 -8.15 40.28 21.22
CA GLN A 223 -7.44 41.42 21.78
C GLN A 223 -8.49 42.44 22.21
N GLU A 224 -8.69 42.59 23.51
CA GLU A 224 -9.39 43.76 24.07
C GLU A 224 -8.48 44.97 23.85
N GLU A 225 -8.83 45.81 22.88
CA GLU A 225 -8.25 47.15 22.72
C GLU A 225 -8.63 47.99 23.95
N THR A 226 -7.62 48.49 24.65
CA THR A 226 -7.76 49.48 25.74
C THR A 226 -7.41 50.87 25.23
#